data_AF-A0A3P9BIS8-F1
#
_entry.id   AF-A0A3P9BIS8-F1
#
_cell.length_a   1.000
_cell.length_b   1.000
_cell.length_c   1.000
_cell.angle_alpha   90.00
_cell.angle_beta   90.00
_cell.angle_gamma   90.00
#
_symmetry.space_group_name_H-M   'P 1'
#
loop_
_entity.id
_entity.type
_entity.pdbx_description
1 polymer ?
#
loop_
_entity_poly.entity_id
_entity_poly.type
_entity_poly.pdbx_seq_one_letter_code
_entity_poly.pdbx_strand_id
1 'polypeptide(L)'
;MCLRSLGFVLILFPGVLLAQRCDAPRLHGYFIPEQETYSDRTMITYSCDNGYKPVVEGWWATSTCEHGQWSHEPQCIDESSCLPPTIPNGKYPENSNSWYEDGSTLTITCDGGFEHQNQINTTTCGNGKWSSAPVCERSMSACSAPPKIPHAVIIHGYQEVFAAGSEVQYECEDRYTAHTEKSVCIQGNWTAVPTCKIETRPGGEHNESTVTETGDGSVIQPGHGGSSNERDTRLRYTTIQSCGNFPVIENAVAQQTSRYYLIYRCQRLYRLVGPERVKCISSGTWSNLPECRANFCAVNTNDNPAYISVGTVHIENGEEERVECVKPHSWSLEHYSKVRCINGRVEATECCNWVEHAVRCKAQL
;
A
#
# COMPACT_ATOMS: atom_id res chain seq x y z
N MET A 1 56.56 9.69 60.89
CA MET A 1 55.23 9.59 60.24
C MET A 1 54.89 10.94 59.64
N CYS A 2 55.05 11.11 58.33
CA CYS A 2 54.53 12.25 57.57
C CYS A 2 54.22 11.75 56.16
N LEU A 3 53.03 11.15 55.95
CA LEU A 3 52.55 10.85 54.61
C LEU A 3 51.94 12.13 54.02
N ARG A 4 52.58 12.63 52.96
CA ARG A 4 52.03 13.67 52.08
C ARG A 4 51.00 13.01 51.17
N SER A 5 49.72 13.34 51.35
CA SER A 5 48.66 12.95 50.42
C SER A 5 48.75 13.79 49.16
N LEU A 6 49.14 13.16 48.04
CA LEU A 6 49.00 13.71 46.70
C LEU A 6 47.52 13.60 46.30
N GLY A 7 46.83 14.74 46.22
CA GLY A 7 45.47 14.81 45.67
C GLY A 7 45.50 14.54 44.17
N PHE A 8 44.93 13.41 43.74
CA PHE A 8 44.61 13.15 42.34
C PHE A 8 43.42 14.02 41.94
N VAL A 9 43.66 15.03 41.12
CA VAL A 9 42.61 15.73 40.39
C VAL A 9 42.14 14.79 39.28
N LEU A 10 41.00 14.13 39.50
CA LEU A 10 40.27 13.45 38.45
C LEU A 10 39.68 14.50 37.51
N ILE A 11 40.42 14.82 36.44
CA ILE A 11 39.89 15.58 35.30
C ILE A 11 38.87 14.67 34.62
N LEU A 12 37.60 14.86 34.95
CA LEU A 12 36.47 14.36 34.17
C LEU A 12 36.55 15.02 32.80
N PHE A 13 37.07 14.32 31.80
CA PHE A 13 36.78 14.67 30.41
C PHE A 13 35.25 14.53 30.25
N PRO A 14 34.50 15.62 30.02
CA PRO A 14 33.10 15.47 29.67
C PRO A 14 33.09 14.63 28.39
N GLY A 15 32.41 13.48 28.47
CA GLY A 15 32.30 12.57 27.35
C GLY A 15 31.95 13.36 26.10
N VAL A 16 32.87 13.34 25.14
CA VAL A 16 32.58 13.76 23.78
C VAL A 16 31.48 12.81 23.34
N LEU A 17 30.23 13.26 23.42
CA LEU A 17 29.16 12.70 22.61
C LEU A 17 29.70 12.80 21.18
N LEU A 18 30.15 11.69 20.61
CA LEU A 18 30.49 11.62 19.20
C LEU A 18 29.22 12.04 18.48
N ALA A 19 29.19 13.28 18.02
CA ALA A 19 28.11 13.75 17.17
C ALA A 19 28.11 12.79 15.97
N GLN A 20 27.03 12.03 15.82
CA GLN A 20 26.86 11.11 14.71
C GLN A 20 26.80 11.96 13.45
N ARG A 21 27.91 11.93 12.70
CA ARG A 21 28.15 12.74 11.51
C ARG A 21 28.59 11.80 10.41
N CYS A 22 28.22 12.14 9.18
CA CYS A 22 28.66 11.42 8.01
C CYS A 22 29.91 12.09 7.44
N ASP A 23 30.87 11.29 7.00
CA ASP A 23 32.03 11.78 6.27
C ASP A 23 31.64 12.11 4.81
N ALA A 24 32.41 13.00 4.19
CA ALA A 24 32.27 13.32 2.78
C ALA A 24 32.41 12.06 1.91
N PRO A 25 31.46 11.82 0.99
CA PRO A 25 31.53 10.64 0.13
C PRO A 25 32.66 10.76 -0.89
N ARG A 26 33.26 9.62 -1.24
CA ARG A 26 34.34 9.54 -2.24
C ARG A 26 33.76 9.03 -3.55
N LEU A 27 33.53 9.92 -4.51
CA LEU A 27 32.81 9.60 -5.75
C LEU A 27 33.51 10.15 -7.00
N HIS A 28 33.31 9.47 -8.12
CA HIS A 28 33.71 9.91 -9.46
C HIS A 28 32.69 10.91 -9.99
N GLY A 29 32.72 12.13 -9.46
CA GLY A 29 31.73 13.17 -9.72
C GLY A 29 31.82 14.32 -8.73
N TYR A 30 30.68 14.98 -8.49
CA TYR A 30 30.58 16.09 -7.55
C TYR A 30 29.30 16.01 -6.70
N PHE A 31 29.32 16.68 -5.55
CA PHE A 31 28.20 16.75 -4.61
C PHE A 31 28.06 18.13 -3.99
N ILE A 32 26.84 18.47 -3.57
CA ILE A 32 26.47 19.77 -3.02
C ILE A 32 25.54 19.56 -1.81
N PRO A 33 25.73 20.27 -0.68
CA PRO A 33 26.84 21.20 -0.42
C PRO A 33 28.16 20.46 -0.20
N GLU A 34 29.29 21.01 -0.67
CA GLU A 34 30.61 20.43 -0.47
C GLU A 34 31.14 20.72 0.93
N GLN A 35 31.22 19.69 1.76
CA GLN A 35 31.74 19.74 3.14
C GLN A 35 32.51 18.46 3.47
N GLU A 36 33.44 18.54 4.44
CA GLU A 36 34.20 17.39 4.94
C GLU A 36 33.35 16.46 5.83
N THR A 37 32.40 17.03 6.58
CA THR A 37 31.51 16.26 7.49
C THR A 37 30.10 16.86 7.50
N TYR A 38 29.11 16.01 7.71
CA TYR A 38 27.68 16.36 7.66
C TYR A 38 26.99 16.00 8.96
N SER A 39 26.17 16.91 9.48
CA SER A 39 25.31 16.61 10.64
C SER A 39 24.18 15.67 10.27
N ASP A 40 23.62 15.00 11.29
CA ASP A 40 22.39 14.23 11.16
C ASP A 40 21.26 15.03 10.49
N ARG A 41 20.51 14.35 9.62
CA ARG A 41 19.49 14.86 8.69
C ARG A 41 19.98 15.84 7.62
N THR A 42 21.28 16.02 7.45
CA THR A 42 21.79 16.81 6.31
C THR A 42 21.70 16.00 5.02
N MET A 43 21.08 16.58 4.00
CA MET A 43 20.95 15.98 2.67
C MET A 43 21.99 16.57 1.72
N ILE A 44 22.67 15.70 0.98
CA ILE A 44 23.51 16.07 -0.16
C ILE A 44 22.81 15.69 -1.46
N THR A 45 23.14 16.42 -2.52
CA THR A 45 22.79 16.10 -3.90
C THR A 45 24.07 15.84 -4.66
N TYR A 46 24.16 14.75 -5.42
CA TYR A 46 25.37 14.37 -6.14
C TYR A 46 25.07 13.89 -7.56
N SER A 47 26.06 13.98 -8.42
CA SER A 47 26.02 13.48 -9.79
C SER A 47 27.40 12.99 -10.20
N CYS A 48 27.43 12.07 -11.15
CA CYS A 48 28.65 11.42 -11.58
C CYS A 48 29.27 12.09 -12.82
N ASP A 49 30.57 11.88 -12.98
CA ASP A 49 31.31 12.27 -14.18
C ASP A 49 30.84 11.48 -15.41
N ASN A 50 31.15 11.97 -16.61
CA ASN A 50 30.81 11.28 -17.86
C ASN A 50 31.32 9.84 -17.90
N GLY A 51 30.48 8.89 -18.33
CA GLY A 51 30.80 7.46 -18.31
C GLY A 51 30.44 6.78 -16.99
N TYR A 52 29.97 7.55 -15.99
CA TYR A 52 29.46 7.04 -14.73
C TYR A 52 28.03 7.50 -14.46
N LYS A 53 27.32 6.74 -13.61
CA LYS A 53 25.98 7.07 -13.14
C LYS A 53 25.79 6.71 -11.65
N PRO A 54 24.83 7.33 -10.96
CA PRO A 54 24.49 6.94 -9.59
C PRO A 54 23.96 5.49 -9.51
N VAL A 55 24.06 4.87 -8.32
CA VAL A 55 23.43 3.56 -8.01
C VAL A 55 21.92 3.69 -7.76
N VAL A 56 21.25 4.53 -8.55
CA VAL A 56 19.81 4.77 -8.56
C VAL A 56 19.40 5.24 -9.96
N GLU A 57 18.12 5.12 -10.30
CA GLU A 57 17.61 5.62 -11.58
C GLU A 57 17.74 7.14 -11.68
N GLY A 58 18.31 7.63 -12.78
CA GLY A 58 18.53 9.06 -13.05
C GLY A 58 20.00 9.43 -13.24
N TRP A 59 20.25 10.70 -13.62
CA TRP A 59 21.60 11.23 -13.84
C TRP A 59 22.20 11.91 -12.59
N TRP A 60 21.40 12.06 -11.54
CA TRP A 60 21.76 12.66 -10.25
C TRP A 60 20.95 11.99 -9.13
N ALA A 61 21.41 12.12 -7.90
CA ALA A 61 20.81 11.47 -6.74
C ALA A 61 20.99 12.32 -5.47
N THR A 62 20.26 11.98 -4.41
CA THR A 62 20.33 12.67 -3.12
C THR A 62 20.49 11.68 -1.99
N SER A 63 21.42 11.89 -1.07
CA SER A 63 21.54 11.03 0.11
C SER A 63 21.46 11.86 1.39
N THR A 64 20.83 11.31 2.42
CA THR A 64 20.64 11.99 3.71
C THR A 64 21.50 11.32 4.77
N CYS A 65 22.24 12.12 5.53
CA CYS A 65 22.98 11.61 6.68
C CYS A 65 21.99 11.26 7.79
N GLU A 66 21.91 10.00 8.17
CA GLU A 66 21.02 9.48 9.21
C GLU A 66 21.86 8.74 10.24
N HIS A 67 21.94 9.29 11.45
CA HIS A 67 22.64 8.66 12.58
C HIS A 67 24.11 8.31 12.26
N GLY A 68 24.77 9.14 11.45
CA GLY A 68 26.18 8.96 11.05
C GLY A 68 26.40 8.01 9.87
N GLN A 69 25.34 7.54 9.22
CA GLN A 69 25.42 6.79 7.96
C GLN A 69 24.58 7.47 6.89
N TRP A 70 25.03 7.40 5.64
CA TRP A 70 24.22 7.85 4.52
C TRP A 70 23.01 6.92 4.32
N SER A 71 21.82 7.48 4.07
CA SER A 71 20.56 6.75 3.82
C SER A 71 20.72 5.73 2.69
N HIS A 72 21.57 6.06 1.72
CA HIS A 72 22.20 5.12 0.79
C HIS A 72 23.58 5.65 0.48
N GLU A 73 24.56 4.76 0.36
CA GLU A 73 25.95 5.14 0.12
C GLU A 73 26.07 5.90 -1.23
N PRO A 74 26.53 7.16 -1.25
CA PRO A 74 26.68 7.92 -2.49
C PRO A 74 27.81 7.31 -3.34
N GLN A 75 27.42 6.65 -4.43
CA GLN A 75 28.34 5.93 -5.30
C GLN A 75 28.09 6.24 -6.77
N CYS A 76 29.18 6.21 -7.54
CA CYS A 76 29.19 6.34 -9.00
C CYS A 76 29.72 5.03 -9.59
N ILE A 77 28.91 4.41 -10.45
CA ILE A 77 29.21 3.15 -11.15
C ILE A 77 29.32 3.41 -12.65
N ASP A 78 29.99 2.53 -13.39
CA ASP A 78 30.10 2.65 -14.84
C ASP A 78 28.71 2.68 -15.49
N GLU A 79 28.50 3.50 -16.53
CA GLU A 79 27.23 3.58 -17.25
C GLU A 79 26.76 2.21 -17.80
N SER A 80 27.71 1.32 -18.13
CA SER A 80 27.45 -0.06 -18.59
C SER A 80 26.99 -1.02 -17.48
N SER A 81 27.13 -0.63 -16.22
CA SER A 81 26.68 -1.44 -15.08
C SER A 81 25.17 -1.34 -14.89
N CYS A 82 24.51 -2.41 -14.45
CA CYS A 82 23.06 -2.46 -14.27
C CYS A 82 22.66 -2.29 -12.80
N LEU A 83 21.56 -1.56 -12.60
CA LEU A 83 20.87 -1.54 -11.32
C LEU A 83 20.09 -2.86 -11.11
N PRO A 84 19.77 -3.25 -9.87
CA PRO A 84 18.99 -4.46 -9.61
C PRO A 84 17.64 -4.45 -10.35
N PRO A 85 17.29 -5.51 -11.10
CA PRO A 85 16.03 -5.57 -11.82
C PRO A 85 14.86 -5.78 -10.86
N THR A 86 13.71 -5.20 -11.18
CA THR A 86 12.44 -5.49 -10.48
C THR A 86 11.78 -6.70 -11.13
N ILE A 87 11.66 -7.80 -10.36
CA ILE A 87 11.00 -9.03 -10.82
C ILE A 87 9.79 -9.32 -9.92
N PRO A 88 8.56 -9.00 -10.36
CA PRO A 88 7.36 -9.34 -9.61
C PRO A 88 7.22 -10.86 -9.44
N ASN A 89 6.91 -11.31 -8.22
CA ASN A 89 6.74 -12.73 -7.89
C ASN A 89 7.98 -13.59 -8.20
N GLY A 90 9.17 -13.00 -8.12
CA GLY A 90 10.43 -13.70 -8.33
C GLY A 90 11.55 -13.12 -7.48
N LYS A 91 12.57 -13.94 -7.26
CA LYS A 91 13.72 -13.64 -6.40
C LYS A 91 15.02 -14.06 -7.07
N TYR A 92 16.09 -13.39 -6.71
CA TYR A 92 17.46 -13.71 -7.12
C TYR A 92 18.41 -13.38 -5.97
N PRO A 93 19.63 -13.96 -5.96
CA PRO A 93 20.62 -13.64 -4.94
C PRO A 93 20.95 -12.15 -4.95
N GLU A 94 20.75 -11.48 -3.82
CA GLU A 94 21.13 -10.08 -3.66
C GLU A 94 22.65 -9.93 -3.79
N ASN A 95 23.10 -8.92 -4.52
CA ASN A 95 24.50 -8.54 -4.58
C ASN A 95 24.81 -7.56 -3.44
N SER A 96 25.88 -7.82 -2.69
CA SER A 96 26.33 -6.95 -1.59
C SER A 96 26.56 -5.50 -2.02
N ASN A 97 26.92 -5.31 -3.29
CA ASN A 97 27.22 -3.99 -3.84
C ASN A 97 25.99 -3.25 -4.34
N SER A 98 24.80 -3.87 -4.38
CA SER A 98 23.55 -3.27 -4.88
C SER A 98 23.56 -2.80 -6.35
N TRP A 99 24.46 -3.33 -7.18
CA TRP A 99 24.52 -3.14 -8.64
C TRP A 99 25.28 -4.31 -9.30
N TYR A 100 25.28 -4.39 -10.63
CA TYR A 100 25.84 -5.51 -11.40
C TYR A 100 26.74 -5.01 -12.55
N GLU A 101 27.95 -5.56 -12.67
CA GLU A 101 28.87 -5.23 -13.76
C GLU A 101 28.31 -5.69 -15.12
N ASP A 102 28.75 -5.05 -16.20
CA ASP A 102 28.44 -5.48 -17.55
C ASP A 102 28.84 -6.95 -17.77
N GLY A 103 27.96 -7.73 -18.40
CA GLY A 103 28.11 -9.17 -18.57
C GLY A 103 27.64 -10.02 -17.37
N SER A 104 27.30 -9.42 -16.23
CA SER A 104 26.73 -10.15 -15.09
C SER A 104 25.44 -10.86 -15.48
N THR A 105 25.29 -12.13 -15.06
CA THR A 105 24.09 -12.93 -15.32
C THR A 105 23.41 -13.30 -14.02
N LEU A 106 22.11 -13.02 -13.95
CA LEU A 106 21.24 -13.39 -12.84
C LEU A 106 20.38 -14.59 -13.21
N THR A 107 20.26 -15.54 -12.28
CA THR A 107 19.27 -16.61 -12.34
C THR A 107 18.12 -16.26 -11.41
N ILE A 108 16.95 -16.07 -12.00
CA ILE A 108 15.71 -15.74 -11.32
C ILE A 108 15.01 -17.03 -10.91
N THR A 109 14.45 -17.03 -9.70
CA THR A 109 13.58 -18.08 -9.19
C THR A 109 12.20 -17.49 -8.94
N CYS A 110 11.15 -18.00 -9.59
CA CYS A 110 9.79 -17.56 -9.30
C CYS A 110 9.31 -18.00 -7.90
N ASP A 111 8.43 -17.20 -7.31
CA ASP A 111 7.79 -17.49 -6.04
C ASP A 111 6.79 -18.64 -6.16
N GLY A 112 6.39 -19.20 -5.01
CA GLY A 112 5.46 -20.33 -4.97
C GLY A 112 4.13 -20.01 -5.67
N GLY A 113 3.74 -20.86 -6.62
CA GLY A 113 2.52 -20.67 -7.41
C GLY A 113 2.72 -19.86 -8.69
N PHE A 114 3.95 -19.45 -8.99
CA PHE A 114 4.36 -18.81 -10.23
C PHE A 114 5.38 -19.68 -10.98
N GLU A 115 5.43 -19.52 -12.30
CA GLU A 115 6.36 -20.21 -13.19
C GLU A 115 6.95 -19.26 -14.23
N HIS A 116 8.11 -19.64 -14.78
CA HIS A 116 8.80 -18.83 -15.78
C HIS A 116 8.05 -18.87 -17.10
N GLN A 117 7.66 -17.69 -17.58
CA GLN A 117 7.11 -17.57 -18.92
C GLN A 117 8.16 -18.01 -19.95
N ASN A 118 7.74 -18.86 -20.89
CA ASN A 118 8.60 -19.43 -21.94
C ASN A 118 9.87 -20.15 -21.43
N GLN A 119 9.90 -20.60 -20.17
CA GLN A 119 11.05 -21.26 -19.55
C GLN A 119 12.32 -20.39 -19.45
N ILE A 120 12.21 -19.07 -19.59
CA ILE A 120 13.33 -18.14 -19.47
C ILE A 120 13.50 -17.78 -18.00
N ASN A 121 14.65 -18.17 -17.42
CA ASN A 121 14.95 -17.94 -16.01
C ASN A 121 16.23 -17.13 -15.77
N THR A 122 16.92 -16.70 -16.83
CA THR A 122 18.13 -15.89 -16.72
C THR A 122 17.98 -14.53 -17.38
N THR A 123 18.75 -13.56 -16.88
CA THR A 123 18.91 -12.25 -17.51
C THR A 123 20.36 -11.80 -17.40
N THR A 124 20.84 -11.07 -18.40
CA THR A 124 22.23 -10.64 -18.48
C THR A 124 22.28 -9.12 -18.59
N CYS A 125 23.15 -8.51 -17.79
CA CYS A 125 23.44 -7.09 -17.85
C CYS A 125 24.27 -6.81 -19.10
N GLY A 126 23.82 -5.86 -19.92
CA GLY A 126 24.49 -5.43 -21.14
C GLY A 126 24.29 -3.94 -21.37
N ASN A 127 25.38 -3.16 -21.40
CA ASN A 127 25.36 -1.71 -21.62
C ASN A 127 24.36 -0.98 -20.72
N GLY A 128 24.36 -1.31 -19.43
CA GLY A 128 23.55 -0.66 -18.41
C GLY A 128 22.09 -1.09 -18.39
N LYS A 129 21.70 -2.08 -19.20
CA LYS A 129 20.34 -2.63 -19.29
C LYS A 129 20.33 -4.15 -19.22
N TRP A 130 19.26 -4.69 -18.66
CA TRP A 130 19.01 -6.13 -18.67
C TRP A 130 18.45 -6.56 -20.02
N SER A 131 18.98 -7.65 -20.59
CA SER A 131 18.62 -8.14 -21.94
C SER A 131 17.14 -8.49 -22.08
N SER A 132 16.63 -9.31 -21.17
CA SER A 132 15.21 -9.61 -20.98
C SER A 132 15.01 -10.10 -19.55
N ALA A 133 14.21 -9.41 -18.75
CA ALA A 133 13.89 -9.85 -17.40
C ALA A 133 12.91 -11.04 -17.47
N PRO A 134 13.21 -12.19 -16.83
CA PRO A 134 12.26 -13.28 -16.66
C PRO A 134 10.93 -12.79 -16.08
N VAL A 135 9.84 -13.22 -16.70
CA VAL A 135 8.49 -12.94 -16.20
C VAL A 135 8.01 -14.16 -15.42
N CYS A 136 7.61 -13.95 -14.17
CA CYS A 136 6.97 -14.95 -13.35
C CYS A 136 5.45 -14.83 -13.49
N GLU A 137 4.85 -15.75 -14.25
CA GLU A 137 3.40 -15.81 -14.47
C GLU A 137 2.75 -16.84 -13.54
N ARG A 138 1.47 -16.64 -13.24
CA ARG A 138 0.75 -17.54 -12.33
C ARG A 138 0.65 -18.93 -12.97
N SER A 139 1.12 -19.95 -12.25
CA SER A 139 1.02 -21.33 -12.72
C SER A 139 -0.44 -21.76 -12.82
N MET A 140 -0.79 -22.48 -13.88
CA MET A 140 -2.13 -23.05 -14.08
C MET A 140 -2.51 -24.06 -12.98
N SER A 141 -1.52 -24.61 -12.28
CA SER A 141 -1.71 -25.54 -11.17
C SER A 141 -1.86 -24.86 -9.81
N ALA A 142 -1.66 -23.54 -9.74
CA ALA A 142 -1.74 -22.77 -8.50
C ALA A 142 -3.19 -22.43 -8.14
N CYS A 143 -3.51 -22.50 -6.85
CA CYS A 143 -4.83 -22.14 -6.34
C CYS A 143 -4.91 -20.65 -6.04
N SER A 144 -6.12 -20.10 -6.07
CA SER A 144 -6.40 -18.77 -5.53
C SER A 144 -6.50 -18.84 -4.00
N ALA A 145 -6.79 -17.71 -3.34
CA ALA A 145 -7.11 -17.69 -1.92
C ALA A 145 -8.13 -18.79 -1.54
N PRO A 146 -7.92 -19.53 -0.44
CA PRO A 146 -8.83 -20.58 0.01
C PRO A 146 -10.25 -20.06 0.26
N PRO A 147 -11.28 -20.90 0.08
CA PRO A 147 -12.67 -20.52 0.31
C PRO A 147 -12.90 -20.07 1.75
N LYS A 148 -13.60 -18.95 1.92
CA LYS A 148 -14.09 -18.53 3.25
C LYS A 148 -15.21 -19.46 3.70
N ILE A 149 -15.05 -20.06 4.88
CA ILE A 149 -16.11 -20.87 5.52
C ILE A 149 -16.67 -20.13 6.77
N PRO A 150 -17.95 -20.33 7.13
CA PRO A 150 -18.51 -19.75 8.35
C PRO A 150 -17.86 -20.30 9.62
N HIS A 151 -17.73 -19.46 10.64
CA HIS A 151 -17.20 -19.84 11.96
C HIS A 151 -15.81 -20.46 11.89
N ALA A 152 -14.96 -20.03 10.95
CA ALA A 152 -13.57 -20.42 10.90
C ALA A 152 -12.67 -19.31 10.37
N VAL A 153 -11.39 -19.40 10.74
CA VAL A 153 -10.29 -18.59 10.22
C VAL A 153 -9.21 -19.52 9.67
N ILE A 154 -8.29 -18.98 8.87
CA ILE A 154 -7.10 -19.70 8.43
C ILE A 154 -5.92 -19.19 9.24
N ILE A 155 -5.15 -20.10 9.83
CA ILE A 155 -4.07 -19.78 10.78
C ILE A 155 -2.69 -19.61 10.12
N HIS A 156 -2.68 -19.13 8.87
CA HIS A 156 -1.46 -18.81 8.12
C HIS A 156 -1.52 -17.37 7.62
N GLY A 157 -0.37 -16.84 7.19
CA GLY A 157 -0.32 -15.53 6.54
C GLY A 157 -1.20 -15.49 5.30
N TYR A 158 -1.92 -14.37 5.09
CA TYR A 158 -2.73 -14.17 3.90
C TYR A 158 -1.86 -14.17 2.64
N GLN A 159 -2.29 -14.89 1.61
CA GLN A 159 -1.69 -14.94 0.28
C GLN A 159 -2.79 -15.01 -0.77
N GLU A 160 -2.56 -14.45 -1.94
CA GLU A 160 -3.53 -14.48 -3.05
C GLU A 160 -3.38 -15.72 -3.93
N VAL A 161 -2.16 -16.26 -4.00
CA VAL A 161 -1.78 -17.39 -4.85
C VAL A 161 -1.07 -18.44 -4.02
N PHE A 162 -1.49 -19.69 -4.15
CA PHE A 162 -0.91 -20.84 -3.45
C PHE A 162 -0.37 -21.86 -4.45
N ALA A 163 0.87 -22.29 -4.26
CA ALA A 163 1.48 -23.34 -5.07
C ALA A 163 0.69 -24.65 -4.99
N ALA A 164 0.73 -25.46 -6.06
CA ALA A 164 0.21 -26.83 -6.00
C ALA A 164 0.88 -27.62 -4.86
N GLY A 165 0.08 -28.34 -4.09
CA GLY A 165 0.50 -29.06 -2.88
C GLY A 165 0.50 -28.21 -1.60
N SER A 166 0.22 -26.91 -1.67
CA SER A 166 0.07 -26.08 -0.46
C SER A 166 -1.07 -26.57 0.41
N GLU A 167 -0.84 -26.66 1.72
CA GLU A 167 -1.86 -27.02 2.72
C GLU A 167 -2.18 -25.79 3.57
N VAL A 168 -3.48 -25.56 3.80
CA VAL A 168 -3.97 -24.55 4.73
C VAL A 168 -4.76 -25.20 5.84
N GLN A 169 -4.56 -24.73 7.07
CA GLN A 169 -5.33 -25.14 8.24
C GLN A 169 -6.39 -24.09 8.59
N TYR A 170 -7.62 -24.55 8.72
CA TYR A 170 -8.77 -23.82 9.24
C TYR A 170 -8.91 -24.08 10.73
N GLU A 171 -9.08 -23.03 11.50
CA GLU A 171 -9.41 -23.07 12.92
C GLU A 171 -10.84 -22.57 13.10
N CYS A 172 -11.68 -23.38 13.73
CA CYS A 172 -13.06 -23.01 13.99
C CYS A 172 -13.15 -21.95 15.11
N GLU A 173 -14.18 -21.12 15.06
CA GLU A 173 -14.57 -20.22 16.15
C GLU A 173 -14.94 -21.02 17.41
N ASP A 174 -14.73 -20.44 18.59
CA ASP A 174 -15.04 -21.06 19.87
C ASP A 174 -16.44 -21.73 19.90
N ARG A 175 -16.48 -22.98 20.37
CA ARG A 175 -17.66 -23.87 20.46
C ARG A 175 -18.08 -24.53 19.13
N TYR A 176 -17.34 -24.29 18.05
CA TYR A 176 -17.49 -25.03 16.82
C TYR A 176 -16.32 -26.01 16.64
N THR A 177 -16.61 -27.21 16.13
CA THR A 177 -15.61 -28.22 15.80
C THR A 177 -15.83 -28.71 14.37
N ALA A 178 -14.75 -29.14 13.72
CA ALA A 178 -14.78 -29.75 12.40
C ALA A 178 -14.11 -31.12 12.42
N HIS A 179 -14.52 -32.01 11.52
CA HIS A 179 -13.95 -33.34 11.41
C HIS A 179 -12.60 -33.35 10.65
N THR A 180 -12.45 -32.45 9.69
CA THR A 180 -11.19 -32.10 9.05
C THR A 180 -10.91 -30.64 9.35
N GLU A 181 -9.66 -30.23 9.35
CA GLU A 181 -9.25 -28.83 9.53
C GLU A 181 -8.35 -28.37 8.38
N LYS A 182 -8.07 -29.24 7.41
CA LYS A 182 -7.06 -29.00 6.39
C LYS A 182 -7.67 -29.01 5.00
N SER A 183 -7.15 -28.14 4.13
CA SER A 183 -7.43 -28.16 2.70
C SER A 183 -6.11 -28.02 1.93
N VAL A 184 -5.98 -28.77 0.86
CA VAL A 184 -4.76 -28.86 0.04
C VAL A 184 -5.06 -28.33 -1.36
N CYS A 185 -4.15 -27.54 -1.92
CA CYS A 185 -4.23 -27.08 -3.29
C CYS A 185 -3.82 -28.20 -4.26
N ILE A 186 -4.72 -28.63 -5.14
CA ILE A 186 -4.47 -29.67 -6.14
C ILE A 186 -4.93 -29.15 -7.51
N GLN A 187 -3.96 -28.96 -8.43
CA GLN A 187 -4.23 -28.58 -9.83
C GLN A 187 -5.19 -27.38 -9.95
N GLY A 188 -4.88 -26.30 -9.23
CA GLY A 188 -5.65 -25.06 -9.25
C GLY A 188 -6.92 -25.05 -8.39
N ASN A 189 -7.29 -26.17 -7.77
CA ASN A 189 -8.47 -26.29 -6.93
C ASN A 189 -8.13 -26.73 -5.51
N TRP A 190 -8.81 -26.14 -4.52
CA TRP A 190 -8.73 -26.60 -3.13
C TRP A 190 -9.49 -27.92 -2.95
N THR A 191 -8.93 -28.85 -2.19
CA THR A 191 -9.66 -30.04 -1.72
C THR A 191 -10.82 -29.63 -0.81
N ALA A 192 -11.68 -30.60 -0.46
CA ALA A 192 -12.80 -30.38 0.44
C ALA A 192 -12.42 -29.55 1.67
N VAL A 193 -13.14 -28.45 1.88
CA VAL A 193 -12.98 -27.55 3.03
C VAL A 193 -13.84 -28.02 4.20
N PRO A 194 -13.45 -27.73 5.44
CA PRO A 194 -14.22 -28.18 6.59
C PRO A 194 -15.53 -27.42 6.79
N THR A 195 -16.41 -28.03 7.59
CA THR A 195 -17.63 -27.38 8.07
C THR A 195 -17.57 -27.36 9.59
N CYS A 196 -17.44 -26.17 10.15
CA CYS A 196 -17.48 -25.95 11.59
C CYS A 196 -18.93 -26.10 12.09
N LYS A 197 -19.17 -27.03 13.02
CA LYS A 197 -20.49 -27.30 13.62
C LYS A 197 -20.42 -27.11 15.12
N ILE A 198 -21.50 -26.64 15.74
CA ILE A 198 -21.58 -26.47 17.19
C ILE A 198 -21.41 -27.84 17.85
N GLU A 199 -20.52 -27.89 18.85
CA GLU A 199 -20.38 -29.06 19.70
C GLU A 199 -21.65 -29.21 20.56
N THR A 200 -22.57 -30.06 20.13
CA THR A 200 -23.69 -30.49 20.96
C THR A 200 -23.13 -31.42 22.03
N ARG A 201 -22.94 -30.91 23.25
CA ARG A 201 -22.70 -31.77 24.42
C ARG A 201 -23.84 -32.79 24.52
N PRO A 202 -23.58 -34.11 24.53
CA PRO A 202 -24.61 -35.08 24.87
C PRO A 202 -24.88 -34.93 26.38
N GLY A 203 -26.01 -34.31 26.73
CA GLY A 203 -26.47 -34.22 28.12
C GLY A 203 -26.72 -32.78 28.58
N GLY A 204 -27.93 -32.30 28.30
CA GLY A 204 -28.44 -31.04 28.80
C GLY A 204 -29.82 -30.79 28.24
N GLU A 205 -30.83 -31.46 28.81
CA GLU A 205 -32.23 -31.16 28.60
C GLU A 205 -32.48 -29.65 28.76
N HIS A 206 -32.78 -28.98 27.67
CA HIS A 206 -33.55 -27.74 27.73
C HIS A 206 -34.75 -27.91 26.82
N ASN A 207 -35.88 -28.14 27.48
CA ASN A 207 -37.18 -28.34 26.86
C ASN A 207 -37.49 -27.21 25.89
N GLU A 208 -37.67 -27.58 24.63
CA GLU A 208 -38.32 -26.79 23.59
C GLU A 208 -39.73 -26.42 24.08
N SER A 209 -39.86 -25.23 24.66
CA SER A 209 -41.17 -24.67 25.02
C SER A 209 -41.80 -24.14 23.75
N THR A 210 -42.62 -24.99 23.15
CA THR A 210 -43.56 -24.66 22.07
C THR A 210 -44.49 -23.54 22.56
N VAL A 211 -44.29 -22.33 22.05
CA VAL A 211 -45.22 -21.22 22.26
C VAL A 211 -46.45 -21.49 21.40
N THR A 212 -47.54 -21.87 22.06
CA THR A 212 -48.88 -21.93 21.49
C THR A 212 -49.50 -20.53 21.54
N GLU A 213 -49.85 -19.99 20.39
CA GLU A 213 -50.70 -18.80 20.27
C GLU A 213 -52.11 -19.12 20.80
N THR A 214 -52.58 -18.39 21.81
CA THR A 214 -54.00 -18.07 21.99
C THR A 214 -54.10 -16.69 22.64
N GLY A 215 -54.89 -15.81 22.03
CA GLY A 215 -55.22 -14.51 22.59
C GLY A 215 -56.41 -14.57 23.53
N ASP A 216 -56.45 -13.67 24.52
CA ASP A 216 -57.59 -12.78 24.81
C ASP A 216 -57.16 -11.72 25.84
N GLY A 217 -57.78 -10.54 25.81
CA GLY A 217 -57.36 -9.37 26.58
C GLY A 217 -58.09 -9.16 27.91
N SER A 218 -57.48 -8.38 28.82
CA SER A 218 -58.16 -7.33 29.59
C SER A 218 -57.23 -6.52 30.50
N VAL A 219 -57.66 -5.27 30.68
CA VAL A 219 -57.02 -4.09 31.30
C VAL A 219 -57.29 -4.03 32.81
N ILE A 220 -56.41 -3.43 33.63
CA ILE A 220 -56.64 -2.32 34.62
C ILE A 220 -55.28 -1.81 35.20
N GLN A 221 -55.14 -0.48 35.26
CA GLN A 221 -54.04 0.42 35.74
C GLN A 221 -54.10 0.71 37.28
N PRO A 222 -53.38 1.70 37.89
CA PRO A 222 -51.97 2.17 37.82
C PRO A 222 -51.35 2.45 39.23
N GLY A 223 -50.05 2.74 39.32
CA GLY A 223 -49.50 3.39 40.53
C GLY A 223 -47.96 3.49 40.64
N HIS A 224 -47.43 4.67 40.29
CA HIS A 224 -46.32 5.46 40.92
C HIS A 224 -44.99 4.75 41.27
N GLY A 225 -43.80 5.26 40.92
CA GLY A 225 -43.39 6.57 40.39
C GLY A 225 -41.86 6.64 40.39
N GLY A 226 -41.28 7.57 39.63
CA GLY A 226 -39.82 7.79 39.60
C GLY A 226 -39.35 8.44 38.31
N SER A 227 -39.47 9.76 38.27
CA SER A 227 -39.04 10.65 37.20
C SER A 227 -37.52 10.89 37.24
N SER A 228 -36.85 10.78 36.09
CA SER A 228 -35.90 11.80 35.64
C SER A 228 -35.61 11.65 34.16
N ASN A 229 -35.81 12.74 33.43
CA ASN A 229 -35.51 12.93 32.02
C ASN A 229 -34.06 12.59 31.69
N GLU A 230 -33.88 11.69 30.72
CA GLU A 230 -32.88 11.83 29.67
C GLU A 230 -33.44 11.10 28.46
N ARG A 231 -33.67 11.82 27.36
CA ARG A 231 -33.90 11.19 26.05
C ARG A 231 -32.58 10.55 25.64
N ASP A 232 -32.32 9.36 26.19
CA ASP A 232 -31.21 8.51 25.76
C ASP A 232 -31.58 7.90 24.41
N THR A 233 -31.40 8.65 23.33
CA THR A 233 -31.31 8.10 21.98
C THR A 233 -29.96 7.39 21.79
N ARG A 234 -29.53 6.56 22.75
CA ARG A 234 -28.51 5.54 22.48
C ARG A 234 -29.09 4.58 21.48
N LEU A 235 -28.67 4.77 20.22
CA LEU A 235 -28.82 3.75 19.19
C LEU A 235 -28.27 2.44 19.75
N ARG A 236 -29.17 1.51 20.02
CA ARG A 236 -28.82 0.15 20.40
C ARG A 236 -28.34 -0.56 19.13
N TYR A 237 -27.28 -1.33 19.25
CA TYR A 237 -26.65 -2.03 18.12
C TYR A 237 -27.05 -3.50 18.15
N THR A 238 -27.31 -4.07 16.98
CA THR A 238 -27.50 -5.52 16.81
C THR A 238 -26.37 -6.10 15.96
N THR A 239 -26.27 -7.43 15.90
CA THR A 239 -25.20 -8.08 15.15
C THR A 239 -25.39 -7.88 13.65
N ILE A 240 -24.28 -7.70 12.94
CA ILE A 240 -24.26 -7.46 11.48
C ILE A 240 -25.07 -8.48 10.69
N GLN A 241 -25.07 -9.76 11.11
CA GLN A 241 -25.82 -10.84 10.47
C GLN A 241 -27.34 -10.58 10.44
N SER A 242 -27.85 -9.80 11.39
CA SER A 242 -29.27 -9.44 11.47
C SER A 242 -29.64 -8.21 10.65
N CYS A 243 -28.67 -7.50 10.05
CA CYS A 243 -28.90 -6.33 9.19
C CYS A 243 -29.03 -6.67 7.69
N GLY A 244 -29.00 -7.96 7.34
CA GLY A 244 -29.10 -8.41 5.96
C GLY A 244 -27.79 -8.26 5.18
N ASN A 245 -27.91 -8.06 3.85
CA ASN A 245 -26.75 -8.00 2.95
C ASN A 245 -25.83 -6.80 3.28
N PHE A 246 -24.55 -6.96 3.00
CA PHE A 246 -23.57 -5.90 3.21
C PHE A 246 -23.77 -4.79 2.16
N PRO A 247 -23.83 -3.51 2.56
CA PRO A 247 -23.99 -2.42 1.61
C PRO A 247 -22.82 -2.38 0.62
N VAL A 248 -23.12 -2.41 -0.67
CA VAL A 248 -22.13 -2.19 -1.72
C VAL A 248 -22.08 -0.69 -1.99
N ILE A 249 -20.89 -0.10 -1.83
CA ILE A 249 -20.65 1.33 -2.05
C ILE A 249 -19.71 1.44 -3.24
N GLU A 250 -20.12 2.20 -4.25
CA GLU A 250 -19.35 2.41 -5.47
C GLU A 250 -17.98 3.02 -5.14
N ASN A 251 -16.93 2.52 -5.80
CA ASN A 251 -15.54 2.93 -5.56
C ASN A 251 -15.10 2.78 -4.10
N ALA A 252 -15.70 1.87 -3.31
CA ALA A 252 -15.30 1.59 -1.94
C ALA A 252 -15.10 0.09 -1.70
N VAL A 253 -14.23 -0.23 -0.75
CA VAL A 253 -14.00 -1.58 -0.22
C VAL A 253 -14.22 -1.55 1.29
N ALA A 254 -14.93 -2.55 1.83
CA ALA A 254 -15.03 -2.72 3.26
C ALA A 254 -13.67 -3.17 3.83
N GLN A 255 -13.01 -2.28 4.58
CA GLN A 255 -11.65 -2.48 5.07
C GLN A 255 -11.62 -3.26 6.40
N GLN A 256 -12.61 -3.05 7.27
CA GLN A 256 -12.70 -3.71 8.57
C GLN A 256 -14.15 -4.00 8.94
N THR A 257 -14.41 -5.20 9.45
CA THR A 257 -15.72 -5.62 9.93
C THR A 257 -15.65 -5.93 11.42
N SER A 258 -16.55 -5.34 12.20
CA SER A 258 -16.74 -5.65 13.63
C SER A 258 -18.02 -6.47 13.80
N ARG A 259 -18.37 -6.85 15.03
CA ARG A 259 -19.64 -7.51 15.33
C ARG A 259 -20.87 -6.58 15.20
N TYR A 260 -20.66 -5.25 15.15
CA TYR A 260 -21.74 -4.24 15.13
C TYR A 260 -21.61 -3.15 14.05
N TYR A 261 -20.46 -3.03 13.36
CA TYR A 261 -20.25 -1.99 12.36
C TYR A 261 -19.25 -2.41 11.27
N LEU A 262 -19.33 -1.73 10.12
CA LEU A 262 -18.43 -1.83 8.97
C LEU A 262 -17.65 -0.52 8.81
N ILE A 263 -16.39 -0.64 8.40
CA ILE A 263 -15.55 0.50 7.99
C ILE A 263 -15.25 0.37 6.50
N TYR A 264 -15.51 1.44 5.76
CA TYR A 264 -15.23 1.50 4.32
C TYR A 264 -14.01 2.36 4.05
N ARG A 265 -13.28 1.98 3.00
CA ARG A 265 -12.19 2.75 2.42
C ARG A 265 -12.48 2.95 0.94
N CYS A 266 -12.32 4.16 0.44
CA CYS A 266 -12.45 4.42 -0.99
C CYS A 266 -11.25 3.88 -1.78
N GLN A 267 -11.50 3.53 -3.04
CA GLN A 267 -10.46 3.18 -4.01
C GLN A 267 -9.53 4.38 -4.25
N ARG A 268 -8.35 4.11 -4.83
CA ARG A 268 -7.35 5.14 -5.14
C ARG A 268 -7.98 6.27 -5.95
N LEU A 269 -7.60 7.52 -5.68
CA LEU A 269 -8.16 8.76 -6.22
C LEU A 269 -9.54 9.19 -5.65
N TYR A 270 -10.24 8.37 -4.88
CA TYR A 270 -11.53 8.74 -4.28
C TYR A 270 -11.40 9.08 -2.80
N ARG A 271 -12.21 10.03 -2.32
CA ARG A 271 -12.29 10.40 -0.89
C ARG A 271 -13.64 10.00 -0.29
N LEU A 272 -13.60 9.58 0.97
CA LEU A 272 -14.80 9.19 1.71
C LEU A 272 -15.54 10.44 2.22
N VAL A 273 -16.81 10.57 1.84
CA VAL A 273 -17.71 11.64 2.30
C VAL A 273 -18.87 10.99 3.04
N GLY A 274 -19.05 11.34 4.31
CA GLY A 274 -20.09 10.78 5.18
C GLY A 274 -19.50 10.03 6.36
N PRO A 275 -20.26 9.08 6.95
CA PRO A 275 -19.85 8.40 8.17
C PRO A 275 -18.71 7.41 7.92
N GLU A 276 -17.63 7.54 8.69
CA GLU A 276 -16.49 6.61 8.67
C GLU A 276 -16.89 5.17 9.07
N ARG A 277 -17.95 5.03 9.88
CA ARG A 277 -18.45 3.75 10.39
C ARG A 277 -19.93 3.57 10.09
N VAL A 278 -20.26 2.51 9.36
CA VAL A 278 -21.64 2.08 9.08
C VAL A 278 -22.05 1.08 10.14
N LYS A 279 -23.03 1.43 10.97
CA LYS A 279 -23.44 0.63 12.13
C LYS A 279 -24.66 -0.21 11.80
N CYS A 280 -24.72 -1.44 12.30
CA CYS A 280 -25.92 -2.24 12.29
C CYS A 280 -26.79 -1.88 13.51
N ILE A 281 -27.92 -1.22 13.27
CA ILE A 281 -28.79 -0.71 14.33
C ILE A 281 -29.84 -1.75 14.71
N SER A 282 -30.36 -1.70 15.95
CA SER A 282 -31.26 -2.71 16.52
C SER A 282 -32.56 -2.96 15.75
N SER A 283 -32.91 -2.09 14.81
CA SER A 283 -34.02 -2.30 13.85
C SER A 283 -33.71 -3.31 12.75
N GLY A 284 -32.48 -3.87 12.71
CA GLY A 284 -32.07 -4.81 11.65
C GLY A 284 -31.74 -4.10 10.33
N THR A 285 -31.32 -2.83 10.39
CA THR A 285 -30.94 -2.04 9.21
C THR A 285 -29.57 -1.41 9.39
N TRP A 286 -28.89 -1.11 8.29
CA TRP A 286 -27.65 -0.33 8.31
C TRP A 286 -27.95 1.14 8.59
N SER A 287 -27.05 1.81 9.31
CA SER A 287 -27.07 3.27 9.43
C SER A 287 -26.75 3.93 8.09
N ASN A 288 -26.77 5.26 8.08
CA ASN A 288 -26.35 6.09 6.95
C ASN A 288 -25.04 5.56 6.32
N LEU A 289 -25.01 5.47 4.99
CA LEU A 289 -23.86 4.96 4.23
C LEU A 289 -22.95 6.11 3.78
N PRO A 290 -21.61 5.93 3.75
CA PRO A 290 -20.71 6.89 3.14
C PRO A 290 -20.77 6.82 1.60
N GLU A 291 -20.25 7.86 0.97
CA GLU A 291 -20.12 7.99 -0.47
C GLU A 291 -18.65 8.22 -0.82
N CYS A 292 -18.11 7.51 -1.80
CA CYS A 292 -16.77 7.77 -2.33
C CYS A 292 -16.86 8.76 -3.47
N ARG A 293 -16.45 10.01 -3.22
CA ARG A 293 -16.44 11.07 -4.25
C ARG A 293 -15.07 11.17 -4.88
N ALA A 294 -15.04 11.41 -6.18
CA ALA A 294 -13.79 11.67 -6.90
C ALA A 294 -13.02 12.79 -6.21
N ASN A 295 -11.74 12.52 -5.92
CA ASN A 295 -10.76 13.47 -5.41
C ASN A 295 -9.64 13.66 -6.43
N PHE A 296 -10.01 13.66 -7.70
CA PHE A 296 -9.14 13.83 -8.85
C PHE A 296 -9.89 14.53 -9.96
N CYS A 297 -9.15 15.00 -10.95
CA CYS A 297 -9.69 15.53 -12.19
C CYS A 297 -9.34 14.57 -13.32
N ALA A 298 -10.29 14.35 -14.23
CA ALA A 298 -10.08 13.56 -15.44
C ALA A 298 -10.01 14.50 -16.65
N VAL A 299 -8.89 14.48 -17.36
CA VAL A 299 -8.66 15.28 -18.56
C VAL A 299 -8.56 14.35 -19.75
N ASN A 300 -9.60 14.33 -20.57
CA ASN A 300 -9.60 13.56 -21.80
C ASN A 300 -8.88 14.35 -22.91
N THR A 301 -7.67 13.90 -23.25
CA THR A 301 -6.85 14.53 -24.30
C THR A 301 -7.42 14.32 -25.71
N ASN A 302 -8.31 13.35 -25.90
CA ASN A 302 -8.94 13.08 -27.20
C ASN A 302 -10.02 14.11 -27.53
N ASP A 303 -10.61 14.75 -26.51
CA ASP A 303 -11.71 15.71 -26.69
C ASP A 303 -11.19 17.12 -26.99
N ASN A 304 -9.89 17.36 -26.84
CA ASN A 304 -9.27 18.65 -27.07
C ASN A 304 -8.14 18.55 -28.11
N PRO A 305 -8.32 19.09 -29.33
CA PRO A 305 -7.34 18.98 -30.41
C PRO A 305 -6.02 19.72 -30.14
N ALA A 306 -5.94 20.52 -29.07
CA ALA A 306 -4.69 21.14 -28.64
C ALA A 306 -3.73 20.14 -27.95
N TYR A 307 -4.25 19.03 -27.42
CA TYR A 307 -3.44 18.00 -26.74
C TYR A 307 -3.01 16.88 -27.69
N ILE A 308 -1.89 16.24 -27.37
CA ILE A 308 -1.52 14.97 -28.00
C ILE A 308 -2.45 13.88 -27.45
N SER A 309 -3.12 13.17 -28.36
CA SER A 309 -4.14 12.16 -28.03
C SER A 309 -3.50 10.92 -27.39
N VAL A 310 -3.57 10.84 -26.06
CA VAL A 310 -3.07 9.73 -25.24
C VAL A 310 -4.15 9.10 -24.35
N GLY A 311 -5.40 9.59 -24.45
CA GLY A 311 -6.53 9.15 -23.63
C GLY A 311 -6.81 10.07 -22.43
N THR A 312 -7.34 9.49 -21.34
CA THR A 312 -7.73 10.26 -20.15
C THR A 312 -6.61 10.28 -19.11
N VAL A 313 -6.09 11.48 -18.84
CA VAL A 313 -5.11 11.75 -17.78
C VAL A 313 -5.85 12.03 -16.48
N HIS A 314 -5.50 11.31 -15.42
CA HIS A 314 -6.10 11.46 -14.09
C HIS A 314 -5.11 12.20 -13.20
N ILE A 315 -5.54 13.32 -12.61
CA ILE A 315 -4.68 14.22 -11.84
C ILE A 315 -5.25 14.31 -10.43
N GLU A 316 -4.48 13.94 -9.40
CA GLU A 316 -4.97 13.99 -8.02
C GLU A 316 -5.25 15.43 -7.58
N ASN A 317 -6.21 15.60 -6.67
CA ASN A 317 -6.55 16.91 -6.17
C ASN A 317 -5.37 17.57 -5.43
N GLY A 318 -4.91 18.72 -5.92
CA GLY A 318 -3.73 19.44 -5.42
C GLY A 318 -2.45 19.18 -6.22
N GLU A 319 -2.46 18.21 -7.12
CA GLU A 319 -1.32 17.89 -7.98
C GLU A 319 -1.38 18.64 -9.32
N GLU A 320 -0.21 18.79 -9.94
CA GLU A 320 0.00 19.40 -11.25
C GLU A 320 0.73 18.40 -12.15
N GLU A 321 0.14 18.13 -13.31
CA GLU A 321 0.67 17.22 -14.32
C GLU A 321 1.03 17.96 -15.62
N ARG A 322 2.02 17.43 -16.33
CA ARG A 322 2.43 17.95 -17.64
C ARG A 322 1.73 17.17 -18.74
N VAL A 323 0.82 17.83 -19.46
CA VAL A 323 0.10 17.23 -20.59
C VAL A 323 0.67 17.76 -21.90
N GLU A 324 1.21 16.86 -22.72
CA GLU A 324 1.82 17.21 -23.99
C GLU A 324 0.79 17.79 -24.97
N CYS A 325 1.23 18.81 -25.72
CA CYS A 325 0.34 19.59 -26.58
C CYS A 325 1.06 20.03 -27.85
N VAL A 326 0.29 20.37 -28.89
CA VAL A 326 0.84 20.81 -30.17
C VAL A 326 0.54 22.29 -30.38
N LYS A 327 1.60 23.08 -30.58
CA LYS A 327 1.49 24.51 -30.92
C LYS A 327 1.81 24.73 -32.40
N PRO A 328 0.82 25.11 -33.24
CA PRO A 328 1.06 25.38 -34.65
C PRO A 328 2.10 26.48 -34.85
N HIS A 329 2.98 26.32 -35.85
CA HIS A 329 4.00 27.30 -36.25
C HIS A 329 5.10 27.62 -35.20
N SER A 330 5.29 26.75 -34.21
CA SER A 330 6.40 26.87 -33.25
C SER A 330 7.62 26.05 -33.67
N TRP A 331 8.83 26.59 -33.45
CA TRP A 331 10.10 25.93 -33.80
C TRP A 331 10.63 25.02 -32.68
N SER A 332 10.03 25.09 -31.49
CA SER A 332 10.38 24.22 -30.36
C SER A 332 9.72 22.85 -30.54
N LEU A 333 10.43 21.78 -30.19
CA LEU A 333 9.94 20.41 -30.38
C LEU A 333 9.09 19.90 -29.20
N GLU A 334 9.18 20.54 -28.03
CA GLU A 334 8.47 20.12 -26.82
C GLU A 334 7.58 21.23 -26.28
N HIS A 335 6.26 21.02 -26.36
CA HIS A 335 5.27 21.89 -25.74
C HIS A 335 4.39 21.09 -24.81
N TYR A 336 4.06 21.68 -23.67
CA TYR A 336 3.17 21.08 -22.69
C TYR A 336 2.31 22.14 -22.01
N SER A 337 1.13 21.71 -21.60
CA SER A 337 0.24 22.43 -20.69
C SER A 337 0.50 21.92 -19.28
N LYS A 338 0.58 22.84 -18.31
CA LYS A 338 0.57 22.49 -16.89
C LYS A 338 -0.88 22.41 -16.47
N VAL A 339 -1.32 21.23 -16.04
CA VAL A 339 -2.71 20.96 -15.71
C VAL A 339 -2.79 20.59 -14.24
N ARG A 340 -3.54 21.38 -13.47
CA ARG A 340 -3.70 21.24 -12.03
C ARG A 340 -5.14 20.89 -11.69
N CYS A 341 -5.31 19.96 -10.75
CA CYS A 341 -6.63 19.67 -10.20
C CYS A 341 -6.85 20.44 -8.89
N ILE A 342 -7.91 21.26 -8.83
CA ILE A 342 -8.29 22.02 -7.64
C ILE A 342 -9.75 21.77 -7.31
N ASN A 343 -9.99 21.05 -6.21
CA ASN A 343 -11.29 20.61 -5.71
C ASN A 343 -12.18 19.98 -6.79
N GLY A 344 -11.61 19.16 -7.67
CA GLY A 344 -12.32 18.52 -8.79
C GLY A 344 -12.53 19.42 -10.01
N ARG A 345 -12.00 20.64 -10.01
CA ARG A 345 -11.93 21.53 -11.17
C ARG A 345 -10.54 21.48 -11.80
N VAL A 346 -10.50 21.33 -13.12
CA VAL A 346 -9.27 21.41 -13.90
C VAL A 346 -8.91 22.87 -14.13
N GLU A 347 -7.68 23.25 -13.80
CA GLU A 347 -7.05 24.49 -14.23
C GLU A 347 -5.86 24.13 -15.13
N ALA A 348 -5.79 24.71 -16.33
CA ALA A 348 -4.73 24.39 -17.28
C ALA A 348 -4.03 25.68 -17.74
N THR A 349 -2.77 25.59 -18.15
CA THR A 349 -2.13 26.65 -18.94
C THR A 349 -2.38 26.44 -20.42
N GLU A 350 -2.19 27.48 -21.22
CA GLU A 350 -2.07 27.31 -22.67
C GLU A 350 -0.86 26.43 -23.03
N CYS A 351 -0.81 25.99 -24.29
CA CYS A 351 0.28 25.17 -24.80
C CYS A 351 1.57 26.00 -24.95
N CYS A 352 2.59 25.67 -24.15
CA CYS A 352 3.82 26.45 -24.03
C CYS A 352 5.05 25.56 -24.03
N ASN A 353 6.16 26.06 -24.56
CA ASN A 353 7.46 25.44 -24.34
C ASN A 353 8.04 25.89 -22.98
N TRP A 354 9.18 25.30 -22.59
CA TRP A 354 9.81 25.57 -21.28
C TRP A 354 10.15 27.06 -21.07
N VAL A 355 10.57 27.78 -22.12
CA VAL A 355 10.88 29.21 -22.05
C VAL A 355 9.61 30.00 -21.81
N GLU A 356 8.54 29.71 -22.54
CA GLU A 356 7.26 30.40 -22.41
C GLU A 356 6.67 30.25 -21.01
N HIS A 357 6.79 29.07 -20.41
CA HIS A 357 6.42 28.83 -19.01
C HIS A 357 7.17 29.71 -18.02
N ALA A 358 8.41 30.10 -18.32
CA ALA A 358 9.22 30.95 -17.45
C ALA A 358 8.89 32.45 -17.58
N VAL A 359 8.30 32.91 -18.70
CA VAL A 359 8.17 34.36 -18.96
C VAL A 359 6.76 34.84 -19.32
N ARG A 360 5.91 34.03 -19.96
CA ARG A 360 4.68 34.55 -20.59
C ARG A 360 3.52 33.57 -20.79
N CYS A 361 3.59 32.34 -20.27
CA CYS A 361 2.54 31.34 -20.46
C CYS A 361 1.28 31.71 -19.65
N LYS A 362 0.13 31.77 -20.30
CA LYS A 362 -1.14 32.17 -19.68
C LYS A 362 -1.94 30.97 -19.19
N ALA A 363 -2.82 31.23 -18.21
CA ALA A 363 -3.85 30.29 -17.80
C ALA A 363 -4.96 30.20 -18.88
N GLN A 364 -5.44 28.99 -19.10
CA GLN A 364 -6.59 28.66 -19.94
C GLN A 364 -7.77 28.39 -18.99
N LEU A 365 -8.76 29.29 -19.00
CA LEU A 365 -9.89 29.32 -18.06
C LEU A 365 -11.02 28.35 -18.42
#